data_AF-A0A3M1J9G4-F1
#
_entry.id   AF-A0A3M1J9G4-F1
#
_cell.length_a   1.000
_cell.length_b   1.000
_cell.length_c   1.000
_cell.angle_alpha   90.00
_cell.angle_beta   90.00
_cell.angle_gamma   90.00
#
_symmetry.space_group_name_H-M   'P 1'
#
loop_
_entity.id
_entity.type
_entity.pdbx_description
1 polymer ?
#
loop_
_entity_poly.entity_id
_entity_poly.type
_entity_poly.pdbx_seq_one_letter_code
_entity_poly.pdbx_strand_id
1 'polypeptide(L)'
;MDKIEAARHGQGFIQLEDDSAAQVRQAIEQVSTITATEGNQVAFEGRRIIEGHGFALQVNCFDIFECPRGYLLHVYMDRGPNWAVTGKTLAELLNRAPDSRVVKRARGLLVQKNLRV
;
A
#
# COMPACT_ATOMS: atom_id res chain seq x y z
N MET A 1 1.79 -12.96 24.00
CA MET A 1 0.61 -12.17 23.60
C MET A 1 1.03 -11.43 22.36
N ASP A 2 0.56 -11.91 21.21
CA ASP A 2 1.14 -11.71 19.89
C ASP A 2 0.89 -10.27 19.42
N LYS A 3 1.94 -9.48 19.22
CA LYS A 3 1.82 -8.05 18.86
C LYS A 3 1.21 -7.84 17.46
N ILE A 4 0.98 -8.92 16.72
CA ILE A 4 0.40 -8.94 15.37
C ILE A 4 -1.13 -9.17 15.37
N GLU A 5 -1.78 -9.50 16.50
CA GLU A 5 -3.26 -9.63 16.52
C GLU A 5 -4.01 -8.29 16.39
N ALA A 6 -3.35 -7.16 16.66
CA ALA A 6 -3.93 -5.82 16.46
C ALA A 6 -4.20 -5.49 14.97
N ALA A 7 -3.50 -6.15 14.03
CA ALA A 7 -3.71 -5.98 12.59
C ALA A 7 -5.10 -6.45 12.11
N ARG A 8 -5.82 -7.26 12.89
CA ARG A 8 -7.21 -7.67 12.58
C ARG A 8 -8.26 -6.57 12.83
N HIS A 9 -7.89 -5.45 13.46
CA HIS A 9 -8.81 -4.37 13.86
C HIS A 9 -8.75 -3.11 12.97
N GLY A 10 -8.30 -3.23 11.71
CA GLY A 10 -8.32 -2.11 10.76
C GLY A 10 -7.06 -1.26 10.77
N GLN A 11 -5.90 -1.87 11.02
CA GLN A 11 -4.57 -1.28 10.87
C GLN A 11 -3.93 -1.74 9.56
N GLY A 12 -3.04 -0.91 9.01
CA GLY A 12 -2.27 -1.22 7.81
C GLY A 12 -1.12 -2.15 8.16
N PHE A 13 -0.88 -3.14 7.32
CA PHE A 13 0.17 -4.14 7.52
C PHE A 13 0.88 -4.41 6.20
N ILE A 14 2.21 -4.30 6.21
CA ILE A 14 3.06 -4.54 5.04
C ILE A 14 4.28 -5.36 5.47
N GLN A 15 4.55 -6.42 4.71
CA GLN A 15 5.81 -7.15 4.74
C GLN A 15 6.82 -6.41 3.85
N LEU A 16 7.91 -5.94 4.43
CA LEU A 16 8.99 -5.28 3.72
C LEU A 16 9.96 -6.31 3.14
N GLU A 17 10.46 -6.02 1.93
CA GLU A 17 11.59 -6.72 1.33
C GLU A 17 12.82 -5.83 1.41
N ASP A 18 13.99 -6.41 1.66
CA ASP A 18 15.20 -5.66 2.03
C ASP A 18 15.59 -4.59 0.99
N ASP A 19 15.35 -4.86 -0.29
CA ASP A 19 15.67 -3.99 -1.43
C ASP A 19 14.73 -2.77 -1.57
N SER A 20 13.56 -2.82 -0.93
CA SER A 20 12.50 -1.81 -0.99
C SER A 20 12.10 -1.27 0.38
N ALA A 21 12.61 -1.86 1.46
CA ALA A 21 12.21 -1.60 2.84
C ALA A 21 12.31 -0.12 3.21
N ALA A 22 13.43 0.53 2.88
CA ALA A 22 13.62 1.95 3.18
C ALA A 22 12.61 2.84 2.45
N GLN A 23 12.37 2.55 1.16
CA GLN A 23 11.45 3.29 0.31
C GLN A 23 10.01 3.15 0.81
N VAL A 24 9.60 1.93 1.14
CA VAL A 24 8.24 1.63 1.61
C VAL A 24 8.00 2.19 3.02
N ARG A 25 8.98 2.10 3.94
CA ARG A 25 8.89 2.74 5.26
C ARG A 25 8.72 4.24 5.15
N GLN A 26 9.55 4.89 4.33
CA GLN A 26 9.46 6.33 4.12
C GLN A 26 8.09 6.73 3.56
N ALA A 27 7.52 5.95 2.63
CA ALA A 27 6.19 6.18 2.11
C ALA A 27 5.11 6.05 3.21
N ILE A 28 5.18 5.02 4.07
CA ILE A 28 4.27 4.87 5.21
C ILE A 28 4.35 6.10 6.14
N GLU A 29 5.56 6.51 6.52
CA GLU A 29 5.82 7.63 7.42
C GLU A 29 5.39 9.01 6.88
N GLN A 30 5.19 9.14 5.57
CA GLN A 30 4.62 10.35 4.98
C GLN A 30 3.11 10.48 5.23
N VAL A 31 2.38 9.36 5.28
CA VAL A 31 0.91 9.36 5.35
C VAL A 31 0.34 8.77 6.65
N SER A 32 1.17 8.12 7.47
CA SER A 32 0.76 7.35 8.64
C SER A 32 1.87 7.28 9.71
N THR A 33 1.53 6.79 10.90
CA THR A 33 2.46 6.48 11.98
C THR A 33 2.69 4.97 12.02
N ILE A 34 3.96 4.54 12.04
CA ILE A 34 4.32 3.14 12.29
C ILE A 34 4.05 2.81 13.75
N THR A 35 3.20 1.81 14.00
CA THR A 35 2.76 1.41 15.36
C THR A 35 3.54 0.22 15.89
N ALA A 36 4.07 -0.63 15.00
CA ALA A 36 4.93 -1.75 15.36
C ALA A 36 5.89 -2.14 14.21
N THR A 37 7.03 -2.72 14.58
CA THR A 37 7.94 -3.39 13.66
C THR A 37 8.39 -4.70 14.29
N GLU A 38 8.25 -5.80 13.55
CA GLU A 38 8.70 -7.13 13.95
C GLU A 38 9.42 -7.81 12.79
N GLY A 39 10.74 -7.91 12.89
CA GLY A 39 11.59 -8.31 11.76
C GLY A 39 11.32 -7.41 10.54
N ASN A 40 10.90 -8.04 9.44
CA ASN A 40 10.61 -7.37 8.18
C ASN A 40 9.13 -6.94 8.06
N GLN A 41 8.34 -7.03 9.13
CA GLN A 41 6.93 -6.65 9.13
C GLN A 41 6.73 -5.28 9.77
N VAL A 42 5.87 -4.47 9.16
CA VAL A 42 5.50 -3.14 9.67
C VAL A 42 3.99 -3.03 9.77
N ALA A 43 3.52 -2.65 10.95
CA ALA A 43 2.16 -2.23 11.19
C ALA A 43 2.08 -0.70 11.32
N PHE A 44 1.01 -0.10 10.82
CA PHE A 44 0.80 1.34 10.82
C PHE A 44 -0.68 1.72 10.91
N GLU A 45 -0.95 2.98 11.24
CA GLU A 45 -2.32 3.51 11.28
C GLU A 45 -2.89 3.66 9.86
N GLY A 46 -3.84 2.81 9.48
CA GLY A 46 -4.50 2.92 8.18
C GLY A 46 -5.41 1.75 7.91
N ARG A 47 -6.32 1.90 6.95
CA ARG A 47 -7.29 0.87 6.58
C ARG A 47 -7.08 0.47 5.13
N ARG A 48 -6.88 -0.81 4.87
CA ARG A 48 -6.86 -1.32 3.49
C ARG A 48 -8.24 -1.13 2.86
N ILE A 49 -8.30 -0.36 1.78
CA ILE A 49 -9.53 -0.07 1.03
C ILE A 49 -9.59 -0.83 -0.30
N ILE A 50 -8.43 -1.14 -0.90
CA ILE A 50 -8.31 -1.94 -2.11
C ILE A 50 -7.28 -3.04 -1.89
N GLU A 51 -7.63 -4.21 -2.39
CA GLU A 51 -6.75 -5.35 -2.60
C GLU A 51 -6.85 -5.70 -4.08
N GLY A 52 -5.72 -5.63 -4.79
CA GLY A 52 -5.61 -5.81 -6.22
C GLY A 52 -4.81 -7.06 -6.55
N HIS A 53 -5.44 -7.99 -7.27
CA HIS A 53 -4.78 -9.22 -7.70
C HIS A 53 -3.73 -8.97 -8.78
N GLY A 54 -2.69 -9.82 -8.76
CA GLY A 54 -1.58 -9.80 -9.69
C GLY A 54 -1.95 -9.89 -11.15
N PHE A 55 -1.03 -9.38 -11.97
CA PHE A 55 -1.19 -9.35 -13.42
C PHE A 55 0.11 -9.19 -14.16
N ALA A 56 0.05 -9.51 -15.46
CA ALA A 56 1.13 -9.34 -16.42
C ALA A 56 2.46 -10.02 -16.05
N LEU A 57 2.43 -11.05 -15.19
CA LEU A 57 3.61 -11.79 -14.70
C LEU A 57 4.68 -10.91 -14.04
N GLN A 58 4.34 -9.66 -13.70
CA GLN A 58 5.27 -8.66 -13.16
C GLN A 58 4.78 -8.10 -11.83
N VAL A 59 3.47 -7.90 -11.70
CA VAL A 59 2.84 -7.46 -10.44
C VAL A 59 2.20 -8.67 -9.79
N ASN A 60 2.65 -9.04 -8.59
CA ASN A 60 2.08 -10.12 -7.82
C ASN A 60 0.76 -9.70 -7.15
N CYS A 61 0.72 -8.51 -6.56
CA CYS A 61 -0.48 -7.86 -6.06
C CYS A 61 -0.22 -6.38 -5.75
N PHE A 62 -1.25 -5.64 -5.39
CA PHE A 62 -1.12 -4.30 -4.84
C PHE A 62 -2.24 -4.00 -3.85
N ASP A 63 -1.96 -3.14 -2.88
CA ASP A 63 -2.91 -2.70 -1.87
C ASP A 63 -3.00 -1.18 -1.88
N ILE A 64 -4.21 -0.65 -1.63
CA ILE A 64 -4.39 0.77 -1.29
C ILE A 64 -4.88 0.87 0.13
N PHE A 65 -4.22 1.70 0.92
CA PHE A 65 -4.60 2.04 2.28
C PHE A 65 -5.06 3.49 2.35
N GLU A 66 -6.13 3.71 3.09
CA GLU A 66 -6.53 5.02 3.60
C GLU A 66 -5.83 5.24 4.94
N CYS A 67 -5.08 6.31 5.06
CA CYS A 67 -4.23 6.63 6.20
C CYS A 67 -4.62 8.00 6.79
N PRO A 68 -4.27 8.31 8.06
CA PRO A 68 -4.64 9.57 8.70
C PRO A 68 -4.25 10.83 7.93
N ARG A 69 -3.16 10.80 7.16
CA ARG A 69 -2.63 11.95 6.41
C ARG A 69 -2.74 11.81 4.89
N GLY A 70 -3.46 10.81 4.38
CA GLY A 70 -3.64 10.61 2.94
C GLY A 70 -3.85 9.14 2.58
N TYR A 71 -3.29 8.73 1.44
CA TYR A 71 -3.40 7.38 0.92
C TYR A 71 -2.02 6.81 0.60
N LEU A 72 -1.90 5.51 0.75
CA LEU A 72 -0.72 4.72 0.40
C LEU A 72 -1.13 3.69 -0.66
N LEU A 73 -0.39 3.62 -1.76
CA LEU A 73 -0.44 2.52 -2.71
C LEU A 73 0.85 1.75 -2.55
N HIS A 74 0.75 0.47 -2.23
CA HIS A 74 1.90 -0.43 -2.19
C HIS A 74 1.72 -1.54 -3.23
N VAL A 75 2.78 -1.82 -3.99
CA VAL A 75 2.78 -2.80 -5.07
C VAL A 75 3.87 -3.82 -4.82
N TYR A 76 3.46 -5.08 -4.86
CA TYR A 76 4.31 -6.25 -4.73
C TYR A 76 4.66 -6.76 -6.13
N MET A 77 5.95 -6.81 -6.44
CA MET A 77 6.47 -7.20 -7.75
C MET A 77 6.87 -8.69 -7.72
N ASP A 78 6.70 -9.39 -8.84
CA ASP A 78 7.17 -10.79 -9.00
C ASP A 78 8.69 -10.83 -9.20
N ARG A 79 9.23 -9.83 -9.90
CA ARG A 79 10.65 -9.72 -10.23
C ARG A 79 11.10 -8.27 -10.08
N GLY A 80 11.89 -8.02 -9.04
CA GLY A 80 12.42 -6.70 -8.70
C GLY A 80 11.80 -6.14 -7.43
N PRO A 81 12.25 -4.95 -6.99
CA PRO A 81 11.86 -4.39 -5.72
C PRO A 81 10.39 -4.01 -5.72
N ASN A 82 9.74 -4.25 -4.59
CA ASN A 82 8.44 -3.67 -4.31
C ASN A 82 8.55 -2.14 -4.28
N TRP A 83 7.41 -1.47 -4.42
CA TRP A 83 7.40 -0.01 -4.35
C TRP A 83 6.12 0.49 -3.71
N ALA A 84 6.20 1.68 -3.12
CA ALA A 84 5.05 2.38 -2.57
C ALA A 84 5.03 3.84 -3.00
N VAL A 85 3.84 4.42 -3.19
CA VAL A 85 3.66 5.85 -3.44
C VAL A 85 2.58 6.41 -2.54
N THR A 86 2.61 7.71 -2.34
CA THR A 86 1.69 8.43 -1.44
C THR A 86 0.99 9.58 -2.15
N GLY A 87 -0.21 9.91 -1.69
CA GLY A 87 -0.94 11.09 -2.14
C GLY A 87 -1.93 11.55 -1.07
N LYS A 88 -2.24 12.85 -1.01
CA LYS A 88 -3.28 13.35 -0.10
C LYS A 88 -4.67 12.92 -0.55
N THR A 89 -4.85 12.70 -1.84
CA THR A 89 -6.09 12.18 -2.46
C THR A 89 -5.79 10.93 -3.28
N LEU A 90 -6.83 10.14 -3.59
CA LEU A 90 -6.73 9.01 -4.51
C LEU A 90 -6.27 9.45 -5.91
N ALA A 91 -6.71 10.62 -6.39
CA ALA A 91 -6.23 11.20 -7.65
C ALA A 91 -4.72 11.41 -7.66
N GLU A 92 -4.21 12.08 -6.62
CA GLU A 92 -2.78 12.40 -6.47
C GLU A 92 -1.94 11.12 -6.36
N LEU A 93 -2.44 10.15 -5.59
CA LEU A 93 -1.82 8.84 -5.43
C LEU A 93 -1.63 8.14 -6.78
N LEU A 94 -2.70 8.07 -7.58
CA LEU A 94 -2.66 7.43 -8.89
C LEU A 94 -1.80 8.19 -9.90
N ASN A 95 -1.75 9.53 -9.83
CA ASN A 95 -0.92 10.34 -10.72
C ASN A 95 0.59 10.19 -10.43
N ARG A 96 0.96 9.81 -9.19
CA ARG A 96 2.35 9.58 -8.78
C ARG A 96 2.85 8.15 -9.02
N ALA A 97 1.94 7.20 -9.21
CA ALA A 97 2.30 5.81 -9.43
C ALA A 97 3.04 5.65 -10.77
N PRO A 98 4.22 5.00 -10.79
CA PRO A 98 5.05 4.91 -11.99
C PRO A 98 4.51 3.92 -13.04
N ASP A 99 3.70 2.94 -12.65
CA ASP A 99 3.15 1.93 -13.57
C ASP A 99 1.70 2.24 -13.97
N SER A 100 1.51 2.67 -15.22
CA SER A 100 0.19 3.00 -15.78
C SER A 100 -0.81 1.82 -15.78
N ARG A 101 -0.34 0.57 -15.79
CA ARG A 101 -1.19 -0.62 -15.72
C ARG A 101 -1.74 -0.83 -14.31
N VAL A 102 -0.90 -0.59 -13.29
CA VAL A 102 -1.35 -0.53 -11.88
C VAL A 102 -2.38 0.57 -11.73
N VAL A 103 -2.11 1.78 -12.24
CA VAL A 103 -3.03 2.93 -12.18
C VAL A 103 -4.39 2.59 -12.79
N LYS A 104 -4.40 2.01 -14.00
CA LYS A 104 -5.65 1.65 -14.69
C LYS A 104 -6.47 0.64 -13.89
N ARG A 105 -5.83 -0.39 -13.33
CA ARG A 105 -6.50 -1.42 -12.52
C ARG A 105 -6.98 -0.87 -11.18
N ALA A 106 -6.13 -0.15 -10.46
CA ALA A 106 -6.48 0.51 -9.21
C ALA A 106 -7.68 1.44 -9.38
N ARG A 107 -7.69 2.26 -10.45
CA ARG A 107 -8.84 3.12 -10.78
C ARG A 107 -10.12 2.30 -11.00
N GLY A 108 -10.04 1.20 -11.75
CA GLY A 108 -11.19 0.30 -11.96
C GLY A 108 -11.76 -0.25 -10.66
N LEU A 109 -10.89 -0.72 -9.75
CA LEU A 109 -11.30 -1.26 -8.44
C LEU A 109 -11.88 -0.16 -7.53
N LEU A 110 -11.31 1.05 -7.54
CA LEU A 110 -11.83 2.17 -6.76
C LEU A 110 -13.24 2.56 -7.22
N VAL A 111 -13.49 2.63 -8.53
CA VAL A 111 -14.83 2.90 -9.08
C VAL A 111 -15.81 1.79 -8.69
N GLN A 112 -15.41 0.51 -8.78
CA GLN A 112 -16.26 -0.62 -8.36
C GLN A 112 -16.67 -0.54 -6.88
N LYS A 113 -15.84 0.04 -6.02
CA LYS A 113 -16.13 0.27 -4.60
C LYS A 113 -16.82 1.61 -4.32
N ASN A 114 -17.23 2.37 -5.34
CA ASN A 114 -17.79 3.73 -5.22
C ASN A 114 -16.87 4.72 -4.49
N LEU A 115 -15.54 4.53 -4.59
CA LEU A 115 -14.55 5.44 -4.05
C LEU A 115 -14.17 6.47 -5.13
N ARG A 116 -14.37 7.76 -4.84
CA ARG A 116 -14.11 8.83 -5.81
C ARG A 116 -12.61 9.03 -6.02
N VAL A 117 -12.20 8.92 -7.28
CA VAL A 117 -10.85 9.18 -7.76
C VAL A 117 -10.77 10.57 -8.34
#